data_AF-A0A212CUM1-F1
#
_entry.id   AF-A0A212CUM1-F1
#
_cell.length_a   1.000
_cell.length_b   1.000
_cell.length_c   1.000
_cell.angle_alpha   90.00
_cell.angle_beta   90.00
_cell.angle_gamma   90.00
#
_symmetry.space_group_name_H-M   'P 1'
#
loop_
_entity.id
_entity.type
_entity.pdbx_description
1 polymer ?
#
loop_
_entity_poly.entity_id
_entity_poly.type
_entity_poly.pdbx_seq_one_letter_code
_entity_poly.pdbx_strand_id
1 'polypeptide(L)'
;DPDSDESLSEEDEDPERFLQDKGRGKPQVQYPPSSRCGSVRRCSSWGTLPSRTPKAHPQPPSGLRPPSQHRSISSWASSITVPQPFRMTLREARKKAQWLASPASFEPERRQAEKQGQEEAECHRQFRAQPVPAHVYLPLYQEVMERNEARRRAGIQKRKELLLSSLKPFSFLEKEEQRKQAALQRHLAATAATAKVPKQKATRRIPKSILEPALGDKLQEAELLRKIRIHMRALDTLQKASSPIAPSSSQADRQPRTATRTREEKLGFLHTDFGFQPRVNPAIPNYEELYKAFQKQAAKRRDTREATRNKPFLLRTASRCHTRRPCDVAASEGRKESPEPPATRLSRSRSLNGLASLSANTLPIHITDATRKRESAVRCSLEKKDKADESTQWLEMHKKKCQAISKSVTLRAKAMDPHKSLEEVFKAKLKENRNNDRKRAKEYKKELEEMKERIQRRPYLFEQVTKDLARKEAEQRYRDTLKQAGLDEDFVRNKGQGSRALQWKEQWEVGDCPR
;
A
#
# COMPACT_ATOMS: atom_id res chain seq x y z
N ASP A 1 -70.25 -22.73 -21.38
CA ASP A 1 -71.29 -23.49 -20.67
C ASP A 1 -70.77 -24.84 -20.26
N PRO A 2 -70.89 -25.25 -18.98
CA PRO A 2 -71.09 -24.49 -17.73
C PRO A 2 -69.85 -24.63 -16.78
N ASP A 3 -69.54 -23.70 -15.88
CA ASP A 3 -70.11 -23.43 -14.52
C ASP A 3 -69.97 -24.63 -13.57
N SER A 4 -69.65 -24.55 -12.27
CA SER A 4 -69.42 -23.47 -11.30
C SER A 4 -69.00 -24.14 -9.97
N ASP A 5 -68.30 -23.38 -9.09
CA ASP A 5 -68.41 -23.31 -7.61
C ASP A 5 -68.31 -24.62 -6.76
N GLU A 6 -67.86 -24.69 -5.50
CA GLU A 6 -67.67 -23.74 -4.41
C GLU A 6 -66.85 -24.43 -3.28
N SER A 7 -66.08 -23.63 -2.52
CA SER A 7 -65.74 -23.70 -1.08
C SER A 7 -65.49 -25.01 -0.31
N LEU A 8 -64.43 -25.03 0.54
CA LEU A 8 -64.36 -25.47 1.96
C LEU A 8 -62.89 -25.24 2.45
N SER A 9 -62.54 -24.10 3.05
CA SER A 9 -62.43 -23.79 4.50
C SER A 9 -61.50 -24.71 5.32
N GLU A 10 -60.35 -24.18 5.75
CA GLU A 10 -59.67 -24.56 7.01
C GLU A 10 -59.15 -23.29 7.70
N GLU A 11 -59.43 -23.22 8.99
CA GLU A 11 -59.25 -22.12 9.93
C GLU A 11 -57.86 -22.10 10.58
N ASP A 12 -57.50 -20.91 11.06
CA ASP A 12 -56.72 -20.57 12.26
C ASP A 12 -55.31 -21.16 12.51
N GLU A 13 -54.31 -20.27 12.63
CA GLU A 13 -53.79 -19.88 13.95
C GLU A 13 -52.75 -18.74 13.85
N ASP A 14 -53.07 -17.60 14.47
CA ASP A 14 -52.21 -16.44 14.73
C ASP A 14 -51.20 -16.73 15.87
N PRO A 15 -49.89 -16.55 15.67
CA PRO A 15 -48.92 -16.52 16.77
C PRO A 15 -48.61 -15.08 17.22
N GLU A 16 -49.62 -14.26 17.51
CA GLU A 16 -49.46 -12.94 18.15
C GLU A 16 -50.05 -12.89 19.58
N ARG A 17 -49.73 -13.89 20.42
CA ARG A 17 -50.06 -13.83 21.86
C ARG A 17 -49.01 -14.47 22.76
N PHE A 18 -47.78 -14.00 22.69
CA PHE A 18 -46.84 -14.17 23.79
C PHE A 18 -45.99 -12.93 23.90
N LEU A 19 -46.42 -12.00 24.77
CA LEU A 19 -45.60 -11.14 25.64
C LEU A 19 -46.48 -10.01 26.21
N GLN A 20 -47.36 -10.37 27.16
CA GLN A 20 -47.86 -9.41 28.13
C GLN A 20 -47.02 -9.45 29.40
N ASP A 21 -46.32 -8.34 29.61
CA ASP A 21 -46.07 -7.63 30.86
C ASP A 21 -45.77 -8.42 32.15
N LYS A 22 -44.54 -8.27 32.63
CA LYS A 22 -44.27 -8.13 34.07
C LYS A 22 -43.16 -7.11 34.31
N GLY A 23 -43.57 -5.90 34.66
CA GLY A 23 -42.71 -4.90 35.27
C GLY A 23 -41.88 -5.45 36.44
N ARG A 24 -40.59 -5.10 36.46
CA ARG A 24 -39.73 -5.13 37.65
C ARG A 24 -38.82 -3.91 37.66
N GLY A 25 -38.71 -3.33 38.86
CA GLY A 25 -38.23 -1.98 39.14
C GLY A 25 -36.75 -1.72 38.84
N LYS A 26 -36.47 -0.42 38.71
CA LYS A 26 -35.15 0.18 38.55
C LYS A 26 -34.40 0.16 39.89
N PRO A 27 -33.13 -0.29 39.96
CA PRO A 27 -32.22 0.17 40.98
C PRO A 27 -31.53 1.46 40.52
N GLN A 28 -31.58 2.47 41.40
CA GLN A 28 -30.89 3.74 41.26
C GLN A 28 -29.40 3.52 41.60
N VAL A 29 -28.51 3.69 40.63
CA VAL A 29 -27.06 3.63 40.86
C VAL A 29 -26.48 5.03 40.68
N GLN A 30 -26.00 5.59 41.79
CA GLN A 30 -25.20 6.81 41.83
C GLN A 30 -23.78 6.49 41.35
N TYR A 31 -23.24 7.30 40.44
CA TYR A 31 -21.81 7.31 40.13
C TYR A 31 -21.12 8.47 40.88
N PRO A 32 -19.94 8.27 41.48
CA PRO A 32 -19.18 9.37 42.06
C PRO A 32 -18.47 10.18 40.95
N PRO A 33 -18.17 11.47 41.18
CA PRO A 33 -17.54 12.31 40.17
C PRO A 33 -16.06 11.95 39.99
N SER A 34 -15.63 11.84 38.73
CA SER A 34 -14.24 11.63 38.36
C SER A 34 -13.43 12.94 38.48
N SER A 35 -12.27 12.81 39.12
CA SER A 35 -11.31 13.88 39.39
C SER A 35 -10.72 14.43 38.09
N ARG A 36 -10.79 15.76 37.93
CA ARG A 36 -10.06 16.52 36.92
C ARG A 36 -8.55 16.31 37.10
N CYS A 37 -7.86 15.90 36.03
CA CYS A 37 -6.42 16.11 35.88
C CYS A 37 -6.17 16.71 34.51
N GLY A 38 -6.01 18.03 34.46
CA GLY A 38 -5.55 18.74 33.28
C GLY A 38 -4.03 18.71 33.21
N SER A 39 -3.49 18.12 32.14
CA SER A 39 -2.08 18.28 31.77
C SER A 39 -2.03 18.58 30.26
N VAL A 40 -2.06 19.87 29.92
CA VAL A 40 -1.76 20.34 28.57
C VAL A 40 -0.25 20.44 28.46
N ARG A 41 0.38 19.41 27.88
CA ARG A 41 1.77 19.49 27.42
C ARG A 41 1.78 20.02 25.99
N ARG A 42 2.04 21.32 25.85
CA ARG A 42 2.30 22.00 24.59
C ARG A 42 3.81 21.96 24.35
N CYS A 43 4.27 21.22 23.35
CA CYS A 43 5.67 21.23 22.91
C CYS A 43 5.90 22.40 21.96
N SER A 44 6.73 23.37 22.36
CA SER A 44 7.33 24.34 21.45
C SER A 44 8.83 24.38 21.72
N SER A 45 9.59 23.85 20.75
CA SER A 45 11.05 23.79 20.75
C SER A 45 11.61 24.89 19.85
N TRP A 46 12.08 26.00 20.41
CA TRP A 46 13.07 26.87 19.76
C TRP A 46 14.07 27.34 20.82
N GLY A 47 15.33 26.97 20.63
CA GLY A 47 16.43 27.28 21.52
C GLY A 47 16.87 28.73 21.41
N THR A 48 17.27 29.31 22.53
CA THR A 48 18.06 30.54 22.58
C THR A 48 19.28 30.25 23.45
N LEU A 49 20.47 30.42 22.86
CA LEU A 49 21.76 30.28 23.54
C LEU A 49 21.96 31.47 24.52
N PRO A 50 22.49 31.26 25.73
CA PRO A 50 22.86 32.34 26.63
C PRO A 50 24.30 32.79 26.38
N SER A 51 24.50 34.11 26.23
CA SER A 51 25.81 34.75 26.24
C SER A 51 26.35 34.84 27.67
N ARG A 52 27.49 34.18 27.87
CA ARG A 52 28.28 34.09 29.10
C ARG A 52 28.98 35.41 29.43
N THR A 53 28.64 36.03 30.56
CA THR A 53 29.49 37.02 31.25
C THR A 53 30.34 36.32 32.32
N PRO A 54 31.62 36.65 32.52
CA PRO A 54 32.33 36.31 33.74
C PRO A 54 32.45 37.53 34.67
N LYS A 55 32.22 37.31 35.97
CA LYS A 55 32.57 38.24 37.04
C LYS A 55 33.27 37.45 38.14
N ALA A 56 34.48 37.86 38.50
CA ALA A 56 35.10 37.59 39.80
C ALA A 56 36.24 38.60 40.04
N HIS A 57 36.13 39.32 41.16
CA HIS A 57 37.17 40.17 41.78
C HIS A 57 38.01 39.34 42.77
N PRO A 58 39.15 39.88 43.27
CA PRO A 58 39.14 40.37 44.67
C PRO A 58 39.78 41.77 44.88
N GLN A 59 39.45 42.35 46.03
CA GLN A 59 39.75 43.68 46.62
C GLN A 59 41.02 43.65 47.54
N PRO A 60 41.33 44.56 48.51
CA PRO A 60 41.04 46.00 48.84
C PRO A 60 42.38 46.77 49.23
N PRO A 61 42.51 47.90 50.02
CA PRO A 61 41.53 48.58 50.90
C PRO A 61 41.53 50.12 51.08
N SER A 62 40.40 50.53 51.68
CA SER A 62 40.19 51.52 52.76
C SER A 62 40.43 53.02 52.55
N GLY A 63 39.34 53.77 52.73
CA GLY A 63 39.33 55.20 53.02
C GLY A 63 37.92 55.74 53.24
N LEU A 64 37.60 56.05 54.49
CA LEU A 64 36.31 56.42 55.08
C LEU A 64 35.69 57.75 54.52
N ARG A 65 34.35 57.75 54.31
CA ARG A 65 33.26 58.74 54.64
C ARG A 65 33.56 60.26 54.73
N PRO A 66 32.53 61.17 54.74
CA PRO A 66 31.22 61.27 54.06
C PRO A 66 31.04 62.69 53.44
N PRO A 67 29.86 63.34 53.47
CA PRO A 67 28.77 63.29 52.51
C PRO A 67 28.58 64.64 51.77
N SER A 68 27.69 64.65 50.77
CA SER A 68 26.56 65.61 50.70
C SER A 68 26.21 66.08 49.27
N GLN A 69 24.90 66.27 49.12
CA GLN A 69 24.22 67.13 48.15
C GLN A 69 24.01 66.58 46.73
N HIS A 70 22.74 66.17 46.52
CA HIS A 70 21.96 66.36 45.30
C HIS A 70 22.71 66.99 44.12
N ARG A 71 23.21 66.14 43.22
CA ARG A 71 23.31 66.48 41.81
C ARG A 71 22.11 65.87 41.11
N SER A 72 21.29 66.71 40.50
CA SER A 72 20.28 66.27 39.55
C SER A 72 20.95 65.37 38.50
N ILE A 73 20.39 64.19 38.29
CA ILE A 73 20.90 63.19 37.33
C ILE A 73 20.82 63.73 35.88
N SER A 74 20.17 64.88 35.65
CA SER A 74 20.01 65.50 34.33
C SER A 74 21.26 66.18 33.78
N SER A 75 22.28 66.50 34.60
CA SER A 75 23.52 67.10 34.05
C SER A 75 24.47 66.07 33.43
N TRP A 76 24.33 64.78 33.74
CA TRP A 76 25.13 63.70 33.13
C TRP A 76 24.51 63.11 31.86
N ALA A 77 23.20 63.31 31.65
CA ALA A 77 22.52 62.85 30.43
C ALA A 77 22.79 63.75 29.20
N SER A 78 23.33 64.95 29.41
CA SER A 78 23.53 65.95 28.33
C SER A 78 24.89 65.81 27.60
N SER A 79 25.78 64.92 28.05
CA SER A 79 27.09 64.66 27.42
C SER A 79 27.30 63.19 27.06
N ILE A 80 26.23 62.42 26.86
CA ILE A 80 26.33 61.10 26.23
C ILE A 80 26.43 61.33 24.73
N THR A 81 27.65 61.24 24.20
CA THR A 81 27.90 61.20 22.76
C THR A 81 27.24 59.95 22.20
N VAL A 82 26.04 60.08 21.63
CA VAL A 82 25.38 59.00 20.90
C VAL A 82 26.09 58.89 19.56
N PRO A 83 26.80 57.77 19.27
CA PRO A 83 27.48 57.61 18.00
C PRO A 83 26.45 57.66 16.89
N GLN A 84 26.74 58.46 15.87
CA GLN A 84 25.87 58.57 14.71
C GLN A 84 25.70 57.17 14.09
N PRO A 85 24.47 56.66 13.95
CA PRO A 85 24.25 55.33 13.43
C PRO A 85 24.80 55.25 12.00
N PHE A 86 25.42 54.12 11.69
CA PHE A 86 25.97 53.87 10.37
C PHE A 86 24.85 54.02 9.33
N ARG A 87 25.19 54.50 8.13
CA ARG A 87 24.23 54.66 7.02
C ARG A 87 23.47 53.36 6.70
N MET A 88 24.08 52.21 6.98
CA MET A 88 23.45 50.90 6.86
C MET A 88 22.28 50.71 7.85
N THR A 89 22.43 51.10 9.11
CA THR A 89 21.36 50.99 10.14
C THR A 89 20.17 51.88 9.81
N LEU A 90 20.44 53.10 9.34
CA LEU A 90 19.38 54.01 8.88
C LEU A 90 18.64 53.44 7.65
N ARG A 91 19.36 52.76 6.75
CA ARG A 91 18.77 52.09 5.59
C ARG A 91 17.89 50.91 6.01
N GLU A 92 18.30 50.12 6.99
CA GLU A 92 17.52 48.99 7.51
C GLU A 92 16.29 49.43 8.29
N ALA A 93 16.41 50.46 9.13
CA ALA A 93 15.27 51.03 9.86
C ALA A 93 14.21 51.59 8.91
N ARG A 94 14.62 52.31 7.85
CA ARG A 94 13.70 52.79 6.80
C ARG A 94 13.03 51.65 6.05
N LYS A 95 13.77 50.59 5.70
CA LYS A 95 13.20 49.39 5.08
C LYS A 95 12.20 48.68 6.01
N LYS A 96 12.51 48.60 7.31
CA LYS A 96 11.62 47.99 8.31
C LYS A 96 10.35 48.80 8.50
N ALA A 97 10.44 50.13 8.57
CA ALA A 97 9.27 51.01 8.63
C ALA A 97 8.39 50.90 7.37
N GLN A 98 9.00 50.85 6.17
CA GLN A 98 8.28 50.60 4.92
C GLN A 98 7.63 49.22 4.87
N TRP A 99 8.29 48.20 5.42
CA TRP A 99 7.74 46.85 5.50
C TRP A 99 6.57 46.76 6.49
N LEU A 100 6.67 47.40 7.64
CA LEU A 100 5.58 47.47 8.64
C LEU A 100 4.42 48.38 8.21
N ALA A 101 4.67 49.35 7.35
CA ALA A 101 3.63 50.16 6.71
C ALA A 101 2.98 49.42 5.52
N SER A 102 3.54 48.30 5.07
CA SER A 102 2.98 47.51 3.98
C SER A 102 1.75 46.76 4.48
N PRO A 103 0.61 46.78 3.75
CA PRO A 103 -0.59 46.03 4.11
C PRO A 103 -0.32 44.53 4.38
N ALA A 104 0.73 43.97 3.77
CA ALA A 104 1.14 42.59 3.94
C ALA A 104 1.60 42.21 5.36
N SER A 105 2.07 43.16 6.18
CA SER A 105 2.47 42.87 7.56
C SER A 105 1.27 42.72 8.52
N PHE A 106 0.10 43.24 8.14
CA PHE A 106 -1.14 43.16 8.92
C PHE A 106 -2.04 41.97 8.53
N GLU A 107 -1.76 41.32 7.40
CA GLU A 107 -2.42 40.07 6.98
C GLU A 107 -2.49 38.97 8.06
N PRO A 108 -1.43 38.67 8.84
CA PRO A 108 -1.53 37.67 9.90
C PRO A 108 -2.48 38.08 11.03
N GLU A 109 -2.53 39.37 11.38
CA GLU A 109 -3.40 39.90 12.42
C GLU A 109 -4.87 39.91 11.97
N ARG A 110 -5.14 40.27 10.72
CA ARG A 110 -6.48 40.16 10.10
C ARG A 110 -6.98 38.73 10.09
N ARG A 111 -6.14 37.77 9.68
CA ARG A 111 -6.47 36.34 9.70
C ARG A 111 -6.75 35.84 11.12
N GLN A 112 -6.09 36.42 12.12
CA GLN A 112 -6.33 36.06 13.52
C GLN A 112 -7.67 36.61 14.01
N ALA A 113 -8.01 37.85 13.66
CA ALA A 113 -9.32 38.43 13.94
C ALA A 113 -10.47 37.67 13.24
N GLU A 114 -10.28 37.27 11.98
CA GLU A 114 -11.25 36.43 11.25
C GLU A 114 -11.48 35.08 11.93
N LYS A 115 -10.41 34.44 12.42
CA LYS A 115 -10.52 33.18 13.18
C LYS A 115 -11.28 33.37 14.48
N GLN A 116 -10.99 34.44 15.23
CA GLN A 116 -11.70 34.74 16.47
C GLN A 116 -13.20 34.98 16.22
N GLY A 117 -13.55 35.72 15.15
CA GLY A 117 -14.95 35.91 14.77
C GLY A 117 -15.66 34.61 14.35
N GLN A 118 -14.94 33.69 13.71
CA GLN A 118 -15.47 32.35 13.39
C GLN A 118 -15.67 31.52 14.66
N GLU A 119 -14.72 31.53 15.59
CA GLU A 119 -14.81 30.82 16.88
C GLU A 119 -15.97 31.34 17.74
N GLU A 120 -16.20 32.65 17.78
CA GLU A 120 -17.34 33.27 18.46
C GLU A 120 -18.68 32.90 17.80
N ALA A 121 -18.74 32.87 16.47
CA ALA A 121 -19.93 32.42 15.73
C ALA A 121 -20.22 30.92 15.93
N GLU A 122 -19.19 30.09 16.05
CA GLU A 122 -19.31 28.67 16.37
C GLU A 122 -19.79 28.45 17.82
N CYS A 123 -19.34 29.27 18.77
CA CYS A 123 -19.80 29.24 20.16
C CYS A 123 -21.30 29.56 20.31
N HIS A 124 -21.82 30.43 19.45
CA HIS A 124 -23.26 30.72 19.38
C HIS A 124 -24.09 29.58 18.75
N ARG A 125 -23.45 28.56 18.15
CA ARG A 125 -24.15 27.43 17.54
C ARG A 125 -24.60 26.43 18.61
N GLN A 126 -25.85 26.54 19.03
CA GLN A 126 -26.45 25.52 19.90
C GLN A 126 -26.54 24.19 19.12
N PHE A 127 -25.73 23.21 19.51
CA PHE A 127 -25.72 21.89 18.89
C PHE A 127 -27.05 21.18 19.15
N ARG A 128 -27.91 21.14 18.13
CA ARG A 128 -29.09 20.28 18.09
C ARG A 128 -28.85 19.18 17.06
N ALA A 129 -29.28 17.97 17.36
CA ALA A 129 -29.23 16.89 16.40
C ALA A 129 -30.08 17.26 15.17
N GLN A 130 -29.54 17.01 13.97
CA GLN A 130 -30.36 17.07 12.77
C GLN A 130 -31.46 16.02 12.85
N PRO A 131 -32.71 16.35 12.48
CA PRO A 131 -33.79 15.37 12.47
C PRO A 131 -33.42 14.20 11.55
N VAL A 132 -33.86 13.00 11.92
CA VAL A 132 -33.57 11.79 11.15
C VAL A 132 -34.11 11.98 9.72
N PRO A 133 -33.29 11.73 8.67
CA PRO A 133 -33.71 11.89 7.29
C PRO A 133 -34.98 11.08 6.97
N ALA A 134 -35.90 11.69 6.21
CA ALA A 134 -37.21 11.11 5.90
C ALA A 134 -37.14 9.70 5.25
N HIS A 135 -36.11 9.44 4.45
CA HIS A 135 -35.92 8.16 3.75
C HIS A 135 -35.67 6.97 4.70
N VAL A 136 -35.29 7.22 5.96
CA VAL A 136 -35.12 6.19 6.98
C VAL A 136 -36.48 5.62 7.42
N TYR A 137 -37.54 6.42 7.31
CA TYR A 137 -38.91 6.00 7.63
C TYR A 137 -39.62 5.28 6.47
N LEU A 138 -39.00 5.22 5.28
CA LEU A 138 -39.59 4.58 4.10
C LEU A 138 -39.13 3.12 3.97
N PRO A 139 -40.04 2.13 3.84
CA PRO A 139 -39.71 0.72 3.59
C PRO A 139 -39.17 0.45 2.17
N LEU A 140 -37.95 0.92 1.84
CA LEU A 140 -37.37 0.89 0.48
C LEU A 140 -36.89 -0.50 0.01
N TYR A 141 -37.16 -1.57 0.74
CA TYR A 141 -36.60 -2.90 0.45
C TYR A 141 -36.97 -3.39 -0.97
N GLN A 142 -38.24 -3.23 -1.36
CA GLN A 142 -38.74 -3.68 -2.66
C GLN A 142 -38.03 -2.94 -3.81
N GLU A 143 -37.94 -1.61 -3.75
CA GLU A 143 -37.23 -0.83 -4.77
C GLU A 143 -35.74 -1.19 -4.86
N VAL A 144 -35.11 -1.45 -3.72
CA VAL A 144 -33.69 -1.85 -3.68
C VAL A 144 -33.51 -3.21 -4.34
N MET A 145 -34.42 -4.16 -4.08
CA MET A 145 -34.41 -5.47 -4.69
C MET A 145 -34.62 -5.40 -6.21
N GLU A 146 -35.61 -4.64 -6.67
CA GLU A 146 -35.87 -4.43 -8.09
C GLU A 146 -34.68 -3.80 -8.83
N ARG A 147 -34.08 -2.75 -8.25
CA ARG A 147 -32.86 -2.12 -8.81
C ARG A 147 -31.68 -3.10 -8.88
N ASN A 148 -31.55 -3.98 -7.88
CA ASN A 148 -30.50 -5.00 -7.87
C ASN A 148 -30.75 -6.10 -8.90
N GLU A 149 -32.00 -6.52 -9.08
CA GLU A 149 -32.39 -7.45 -10.13
C GLU A 149 -32.17 -6.87 -11.53
N ALA A 150 -32.55 -5.62 -11.77
CA ALA A 150 -32.30 -4.93 -13.02
C ALA A 150 -30.81 -4.89 -13.34
N ARG A 151 -29.97 -4.56 -12.35
CA ARG A 151 -28.51 -4.56 -12.47
C ARG A 151 -27.96 -5.96 -12.78
N ARG A 152 -28.49 -6.99 -12.12
CA ARG A 152 -28.13 -8.39 -12.37
C ARG A 152 -28.47 -8.81 -13.78
N ARG A 153 -29.70 -8.52 -14.25
CA ARG A 153 -30.18 -8.82 -15.61
C ARG A 153 -29.32 -8.11 -16.66
N ALA A 154 -29.05 -6.82 -16.49
CA ALA A 154 -28.17 -6.06 -17.38
C ALA A 154 -26.75 -6.64 -17.43
N GLY A 155 -26.18 -7.07 -16.29
CA GLY A 155 -24.88 -7.72 -16.25
C GLY A 155 -24.84 -9.10 -16.91
N ILE A 156 -25.95 -9.84 -16.90
CA ILE A 156 -26.09 -11.09 -17.65
C ILE A 156 -26.16 -10.80 -19.16
N GLN A 157 -26.98 -9.84 -19.57
CA GLN A 157 -27.13 -9.44 -20.98
C GLN A 157 -25.80 -8.98 -21.57
N LYS A 158 -25.08 -8.07 -20.90
CA LYS A 158 -23.76 -7.60 -21.35
C LYS A 158 -22.74 -8.74 -21.53
N ARG A 159 -22.72 -9.71 -20.63
CA ARG A 159 -21.84 -10.89 -20.76
C ARG A 159 -22.26 -11.78 -21.93
N LYS A 160 -23.57 -11.97 -22.13
CA LYS A 160 -24.11 -12.72 -23.27
C LYS A 160 -23.75 -12.04 -24.59
N GLU A 161 -23.94 -10.73 -24.70
CA GLU A 161 -23.58 -9.94 -25.88
C GLU A 161 -22.08 -10.00 -26.16
N LEU A 162 -21.24 -9.86 -25.14
CA LEU A 162 -19.79 -10.00 -25.26
C LEU A 162 -19.41 -11.39 -25.79
N LEU A 163 -19.99 -12.45 -25.20
CA LEU A 163 -19.75 -13.82 -25.66
C LEU A 163 -20.18 -14.00 -27.12
N LEU A 164 -21.35 -13.50 -27.52
CA LEU A 164 -21.84 -13.56 -28.89
C LEU A 164 -20.92 -12.76 -29.85
N SER A 165 -20.41 -11.61 -29.43
CA SER A 165 -19.47 -10.81 -30.24
C SER A 165 -18.10 -11.49 -30.41
N SER A 166 -17.66 -12.23 -29.39
CA SER A 166 -16.40 -12.99 -29.42
C SER A 166 -16.50 -14.30 -30.19
N LEU A 167 -17.72 -14.82 -30.35
CA LEU A 167 -18.00 -15.99 -31.15
C LEU A 167 -17.94 -15.59 -32.62
N LYS A 168 -16.76 -15.75 -33.24
CA LYS A 168 -16.66 -15.70 -34.69
C LYS A 168 -17.42 -16.91 -35.25
N PRO A 169 -18.55 -16.73 -35.97
CA PRO A 169 -19.23 -17.88 -36.56
C PRO A 169 -18.23 -18.59 -37.47
N PHE A 170 -18.16 -19.91 -37.38
CA PHE A 170 -17.35 -20.67 -38.31
C PHE A 170 -17.85 -20.37 -39.74
N SER A 171 -16.96 -20.28 -40.73
CA SER A 171 -17.34 -19.96 -42.12
C SER A 171 -18.36 -20.94 -42.70
N PHE A 172 -18.46 -22.13 -42.12
CA PHE A 172 -19.48 -23.12 -42.43
C PHE A 172 -20.91 -22.70 -41.98
N LEU A 173 -21.07 -21.82 -40.99
CA LEU A 173 -22.37 -21.41 -40.40
C LEU A 173 -23.03 -20.38 -41.30
N GLU A 174 -22.24 -19.42 -41.78
CA GLU A 174 -22.64 -18.46 -42.81
C GLU A 174 -22.98 -19.19 -44.13
N LYS A 175 -22.17 -20.19 -44.52
CA LYS A 175 -22.44 -21.04 -45.69
C LYS A 175 -23.70 -21.90 -45.51
N GLU A 176 -23.97 -22.41 -44.31
CA GLU A 176 -25.16 -23.19 -43.99
C GLU A 176 -26.41 -22.31 -43.93
N GLU A 177 -26.32 -21.10 -43.37
CA GLU A 177 -27.39 -20.09 -43.39
C GLU A 177 -27.72 -19.64 -44.81
N GLN A 178 -26.71 -19.36 -45.64
CA GLN A 178 -26.90 -19.08 -47.07
C GLN A 178 -27.53 -20.28 -47.80
N ARG A 179 -27.13 -21.51 -47.47
CA ARG A 179 -27.74 -22.73 -48.03
C ARG A 179 -29.18 -22.92 -47.56
N LYS A 180 -29.50 -22.58 -46.30
CA LYS A 180 -30.86 -22.59 -45.75
C LYS A 180 -31.73 -21.51 -46.40
N GLN A 181 -31.23 -20.29 -46.55
CA GLN A 181 -31.91 -19.20 -47.26
C GLN A 181 -32.12 -19.57 -48.73
N ALA A 182 -31.13 -20.14 -49.42
CA ALA A 182 -31.26 -20.64 -50.78
C ALA A 182 -32.25 -21.82 -50.86
N ALA A 183 -32.31 -22.69 -49.85
CA ALA A 183 -33.30 -23.77 -49.78
C ALA A 183 -34.72 -23.23 -49.55
N LEU A 184 -34.88 -22.22 -48.70
CA LEU A 184 -36.16 -21.52 -48.49
C LEU A 184 -36.60 -20.79 -49.76
N GLN A 185 -35.69 -20.07 -50.43
CA GLN A 185 -35.95 -19.42 -51.72
C GLN A 185 -36.28 -20.45 -52.80
N ARG A 186 -35.60 -21.60 -52.83
CA ARG A 186 -35.94 -22.72 -53.73
C ARG A 186 -37.28 -23.35 -53.38
N HIS A 187 -37.63 -23.46 -52.10
CA HIS A 187 -38.95 -23.93 -51.68
C HIS A 187 -40.04 -22.95 -52.07
N LEU A 188 -39.84 -21.65 -51.86
CA LEU A 188 -40.76 -20.59 -52.27
C LEU A 188 -40.90 -20.52 -53.79
N ALA A 189 -39.79 -20.67 -54.53
CA ALA A 189 -39.78 -20.75 -55.99
C ALA A 189 -40.43 -22.05 -56.51
N ALA A 190 -40.26 -23.17 -55.81
CA ALA A 190 -40.92 -24.44 -56.12
C ALA A 190 -42.41 -24.47 -55.74
N THR A 191 -42.84 -23.64 -54.77
CA THR A 191 -44.27 -23.43 -54.50
C THR A 191 -44.91 -22.44 -55.48
N ALA A 192 -44.13 -21.51 -56.04
CA ALA A 192 -44.58 -20.57 -57.07
C ALA A 192 -44.61 -21.19 -58.48
N ALA A 193 -43.71 -22.14 -58.76
CA ALA A 193 -43.76 -22.97 -59.97
C ALA A 193 -44.68 -24.18 -59.73
N THR A 194 -45.91 -24.10 -60.22
CA THR A 194 -46.90 -25.17 -60.04
C THR A 194 -46.47 -26.51 -60.63
N ALA A 195 -46.76 -27.56 -59.86
CA ALA A 195 -46.98 -28.95 -60.25
C ALA A 195 -45.76 -29.80 -60.66
N LYS A 196 -45.15 -30.48 -59.68
CA LYS A 196 -45.23 -31.96 -59.51
C LYS A 196 -44.99 -32.29 -58.06
N VAL A 197 -45.93 -32.98 -57.41
CA VAL A 197 -45.75 -33.56 -56.06
C VAL A 197 -44.85 -34.78 -56.19
N PRO A 198 -43.61 -34.81 -55.67
CA PRO A 198 -42.99 -36.08 -55.33
C PRO A 198 -43.58 -36.52 -53.99
N LYS A 199 -44.15 -37.72 -53.96
CA LYS A 199 -44.68 -38.38 -52.77
C LYS A 199 -43.66 -38.22 -51.62
N GLN A 200 -44.06 -37.55 -50.54
CA GLN A 200 -43.25 -37.45 -49.33
C GLN A 200 -42.90 -38.86 -48.87
N LYS A 201 -41.61 -39.21 -48.93
CA LYS A 201 -41.14 -40.44 -48.31
C LYS A 201 -41.34 -40.28 -46.81
N ALA A 202 -42.10 -41.21 -46.22
CA ALA A 202 -42.39 -41.27 -44.80
C ALA A 202 -41.08 -41.10 -44.01
N THR A 203 -40.92 -39.93 -43.38
CA THR A 203 -39.88 -39.70 -42.39
C THR A 203 -40.21 -40.67 -41.26
N ARG A 204 -39.26 -41.53 -40.91
CA ARG A 204 -39.38 -42.44 -39.77
C ARG A 204 -39.80 -41.62 -38.55
N ARG A 205 -41.08 -41.67 -38.18
CA ARG A 205 -41.51 -41.12 -36.89
C ARG A 205 -40.77 -41.94 -35.85
N ILE A 206 -40.06 -41.24 -34.98
CA ILE A 206 -39.44 -41.85 -33.81
C ILE A 206 -40.54 -42.66 -33.11
N PRO A 207 -40.31 -43.96 -32.79
CA PRO A 207 -41.31 -44.77 -32.12
C PRO A 207 -41.87 -44.02 -30.91
N LYS A 208 -43.20 -44.00 -30.74
CA LYS A 208 -43.85 -43.36 -29.58
C LYS A 208 -43.37 -43.95 -28.25
N SER A 209 -42.72 -45.11 -28.26
CA SER A 209 -42.02 -45.71 -27.11
C SER A 209 -40.78 -44.94 -26.63
N ILE A 210 -40.23 -44.02 -27.43
CA ILE A 210 -39.14 -43.11 -27.01
C ILE A 210 -39.72 -41.78 -26.48
N LEU A 211 -40.93 -41.43 -26.91
CA LEU A 211 -41.74 -40.33 -26.37
C LEU A 211 -42.66 -40.85 -25.26
N GLU A 212 -42.12 -41.69 -24.37
CA GLU A 212 -42.85 -42.16 -23.21
C GLU A 212 -42.89 -41.02 -22.17
N PRO A 213 -44.07 -40.52 -21.74
CA PRO A 213 -44.17 -39.48 -20.71
C PRO A 213 -43.38 -39.83 -19.44
N ALA A 214 -43.28 -41.12 -19.13
CA ALA A 214 -42.54 -41.68 -18.01
C ALA A 214 -41.03 -41.34 -18.00
N LEU A 215 -40.39 -41.09 -19.15
CA LEU A 215 -39.00 -40.61 -19.19
C LEU A 215 -38.88 -39.12 -18.81
N GLY A 216 -39.90 -38.33 -19.14
CA GLY A 216 -40.01 -36.94 -18.71
C GLY A 216 -40.20 -36.83 -17.20
N ASP A 217 -41.07 -37.67 -16.64
CA ASP A 217 -41.35 -37.70 -15.20
C ASP A 217 -40.09 -38.09 -14.39
N LYS A 218 -39.34 -39.10 -14.84
CA LYS A 218 -38.05 -39.47 -14.23
C LYS A 218 -37.00 -38.35 -14.29
N LEU A 219 -37.01 -37.55 -15.36
CA LEU A 219 -36.14 -36.38 -15.46
C LEU A 219 -36.57 -35.26 -14.49
N GLN A 220 -37.86 -35.03 -14.35
CA GLN A 220 -38.41 -34.07 -13.39
C GLN A 220 -38.15 -34.50 -11.95
N GLU A 221 -38.34 -35.78 -11.62
CA GLU A 221 -37.99 -36.39 -10.34
C GLU A 221 -36.48 -36.24 -10.04
N ALA A 222 -35.63 -36.50 -11.03
CA ALA A 222 -34.19 -36.32 -10.88
C ALA A 222 -33.80 -34.85 -10.63
N GLU A 223 -34.50 -33.90 -11.26
CA GLU A 223 -34.33 -32.46 -11.00
C GLU A 223 -34.84 -32.05 -9.60
N LEU A 224 -35.97 -32.58 -9.15
CA LEU A 224 -36.49 -32.36 -7.80
C LEU A 224 -35.51 -32.89 -6.75
N LEU A 225 -35.02 -34.13 -6.91
CA LEU A 225 -34.01 -34.71 -6.02
C LEU A 225 -32.69 -33.94 -6.06
N ARG A 226 -32.32 -33.35 -7.21
CA ARG A 226 -31.17 -32.44 -7.30
C ARG A 226 -31.41 -31.14 -6.52
N LYS A 227 -32.59 -30.54 -6.62
CA LYS A 227 -32.97 -29.32 -5.88
C LYS A 227 -32.97 -29.58 -4.38
N ILE A 228 -33.54 -30.69 -3.93
CA ILE A 228 -33.55 -31.11 -2.52
C ILE A 228 -32.12 -31.27 -2.00
N ARG A 229 -31.23 -31.94 -2.74
CA ARG A 229 -29.82 -32.09 -2.37
C ARG A 229 -29.07 -30.76 -2.27
N ILE A 230 -29.35 -29.82 -3.17
CA ILE A 230 -28.76 -28.47 -3.13
C ILE A 230 -29.26 -27.72 -1.89
N HIS A 231 -30.56 -27.79 -1.61
CA HIS A 231 -31.16 -27.14 -0.46
C HIS A 231 -30.60 -27.70 0.86
N MET A 232 -30.54 -29.03 0.99
CA MET A 232 -29.94 -29.68 2.17
C MET A 232 -28.46 -29.31 2.35
N ARG A 233 -27.68 -29.27 1.26
CA ARG A 233 -26.28 -28.81 1.31
C ARG A 233 -26.18 -27.36 1.76
N ALA A 234 -27.07 -26.49 1.29
CA ALA A 234 -27.09 -25.08 1.67
C ALA A 234 -27.44 -24.90 3.16
N LEU A 235 -28.45 -25.61 3.66
CA LEU A 235 -28.82 -25.61 5.08
C LEU A 235 -27.69 -26.11 5.97
N ASP A 236 -27.07 -27.24 5.62
CA ASP A 236 -25.94 -27.81 6.35
C ASP A 236 -24.73 -26.85 6.35
N THR A 237 -24.47 -26.19 5.22
CA THR A 237 -23.44 -25.14 5.14
C THR A 237 -23.76 -23.94 6.03
N LEU A 238 -25.05 -23.53 6.09
CA LEU A 238 -25.50 -22.42 6.93
C LEU A 238 -25.41 -22.78 8.41
N GLN A 239 -25.82 -23.99 8.80
CA GLN A 239 -25.70 -24.50 10.17
C GLN A 239 -24.22 -24.61 10.59
N LYS A 240 -23.35 -25.14 9.73
CA LYS A 240 -21.90 -25.20 9.99
C LYS A 240 -21.23 -23.83 10.04
N ALA A 241 -21.76 -22.84 9.31
CA ALA A 241 -21.29 -21.46 9.33
C ALA A 241 -21.89 -20.64 10.48
N SER A 242 -22.98 -21.11 11.10
CA SER A 242 -23.53 -20.50 12.30
C SER A 242 -22.57 -20.75 13.47
N SER A 243 -21.99 -19.67 14.00
CA SER A 243 -21.18 -19.72 15.22
C SER A 243 -22.10 -19.92 16.43
N PRO A 244 -21.63 -20.51 17.56
CA PRO A 244 -22.43 -20.67 18.75
C PRO A 244 -22.53 -19.32 19.47
N ILE A 245 -23.33 -18.42 18.93
CA ILE A 245 -23.69 -17.17 19.57
C ILE A 245 -25.21 -17.12 19.50
N ALA A 246 -25.82 -17.43 20.64
CA ALA A 246 -27.24 -17.21 20.85
C ALA A 246 -27.60 -15.76 20.46
N PRO A 247 -28.75 -15.53 19.81
CA PRO A 247 -29.22 -14.18 19.56
C PRO A 247 -29.72 -13.59 20.89
N SER A 248 -28.80 -13.17 21.77
CA SER A 248 -29.16 -12.24 22.82
C SER A 248 -29.52 -10.93 22.14
N SER A 249 -30.80 -10.60 22.19
CA SER A 249 -31.36 -9.29 21.92
C SER A 249 -30.57 -8.21 22.64
N SER A 250 -29.61 -7.60 21.95
CA SER A 250 -29.07 -6.30 22.32
C SER A 250 -28.62 -5.63 21.04
N GLN A 251 -29.52 -4.79 20.52
CA GLN A 251 -29.15 -3.72 19.60
C GLN A 251 -28.14 -2.82 20.32
N ALA A 252 -26.86 -3.11 20.18
CA ALA A 252 -25.80 -2.17 20.51
C ALA A 252 -25.19 -1.70 19.18
N ASP A 253 -25.53 -0.47 18.81
CA ASP A 253 -24.84 0.40 17.88
C ASP A 253 -24.14 -0.28 16.70
N ARG A 254 -24.87 -0.37 15.60
CA ARG A 254 -24.32 -0.65 14.28
C ARG A 254 -23.57 0.59 13.79
N GLN A 255 -22.46 0.93 14.46
CA GLN A 255 -21.52 1.93 13.98
C GLN A 255 -21.12 1.56 12.56
N PRO A 256 -21.15 2.50 11.61
CA PRO A 256 -20.75 2.24 10.24
C PRO A 256 -19.30 1.72 10.25
N ARG A 257 -19.09 0.55 9.63
CA ARG A 257 -17.79 -0.12 9.53
C ARG A 257 -16.72 0.90 9.08
N THR A 258 -15.50 0.79 9.60
CA THR A 258 -14.36 1.67 9.30
C THR A 258 -14.10 1.90 7.80
N ALA A 259 -14.55 0.97 6.95
CA ALA A 259 -14.52 1.06 5.49
C ALA A 259 -15.50 2.09 4.89
N THR A 260 -16.64 2.38 5.51
CA THR A 260 -17.57 3.43 5.05
C THR A 260 -17.09 4.81 5.52
N ARG A 261 -16.51 4.92 6.73
CA ARG A 261 -15.85 6.15 7.20
C ARG A 261 -14.70 6.58 6.28
N THR A 262 -13.80 5.66 5.94
CA THR A 262 -12.70 5.95 4.99
C THR A 262 -13.21 6.23 3.58
N ARG A 263 -14.38 5.72 3.19
CA ARG A 263 -15.01 6.04 1.90
C ARG A 263 -15.64 7.43 1.92
N GLU A 264 -16.30 7.83 3.00
CA GLU A 264 -16.87 9.17 3.17
C GLU A 264 -15.78 10.22 3.33
N GLU A 265 -14.72 9.98 4.10
CA GLU A 265 -13.54 10.86 4.18
C GLU A 265 -12.84 10.99 2.82
N LYS A 266 -12.69 9.87 2.09
CA LYS A 266 -12.13 9.88 0.73
C LYS A 266 -13.09 10.39 -0.32
N LEU A 267 -14.38 10.55 -0.04
CA LEU A 267 -15.34 11.20 -0.95
C LEU A 267 -15.77 12.56 -0.38
N GLY A 268 -15.13 13.02 0.70
CA GLY A 268 -15.36 14.30 1.35
C GLY A 268 -15.10 15.49 0.42
N PHE A 269 -14.23 15.29 -0.58
CA PHE A 269 -14.00 16.26 -1.66
C PHE A 269 -15.16 16.41 -2.64
N LEU A 270 -16.16 15.52 -2.60
CA LEU A 270 -17.39 15.62 -3.38
C LEU A 270 -18.50 16.39 -2.63
N HIS A 271 -18.30 16.73 -1.35
CA HIS A 271 -19.22 17.65 -0.68
C HIS A 271 -19.16 19.01 -1.36
N THR A 272 -20.34 19.56 -1.65
CA THR A 272 -20.58 20.73 -2.49
C THR A 272 -20.16 22.06 -1.87
N ASP A 273 -19.73 22.06 -0.61
CA ASP A 273 -19.66 23.25 0.24
C ASP A 273 -18.21 23.76 0.39
N PHE A 274 -17.44 23.75 -0.70
CA PHE A 274 -16.16 24.43 -0.76
C PHE A 274 -16.33 25.84 -1.34
N GLY A 275 -15.84 26.87 -0.64
CA GLY A 275 -15.90 28.28 -1.07
C GLY A 275 -15.15 28.59 -2.38
N PHE A 276 -14.41 27.64 -2.93
CA PHE A 276 -13.78 27.72 -4.25
C PHE A 276 -14.36 26.65 -5.18
N GLN A 277 -15.26 27.06 -6.07
CA GLN A 277 -15.75 26.25 -7.18
C GLN A 277 -15.00 26.70 -8.45
N PRO A 278 -13.91 26.01 -8.86
CA PRO A 278 -13.29 26.32 -10.13
C PRO A 278 -14.32 26.11 -11.24
N ARG A 279 -14.36 27.01 -12.23
CA ARG A 279 -15.15 26.81 -13.45
C ARG A 279 -14.58 25.61 -14.21
N VAL A 280 -15.04 24.41 -13.86
CA VAL A 280 -14.76 23.19 -14.60
C VAL A 280 -15.60 23.27 -15.86
N ASN A 281 -14.98 23.45 -17.02
CA ASN A 281 -15.69 23.38 -18.31
C ASN A 281 -16.32 21.97 -18.41
N PRO A 282 -17.66 21.84 -18.39
CA PRO A 282 -18.32 20.52 -18.32
C PRO A 282 -18.25 19.78 -19.66
N ALA A 283 -18.00 20.51 -20.76
CA ALA A 283 -17.80 19.97 -22.08
C ALA A 283 -16.30 19.76 -22.33
N ILE A 284 -15.95 18.53 -22.70
CA ILE A 284 -14.61 18.18 -23.17
C ILE A 284 -14.32 19.05 -24.40
N PRO A 285 -13.31 19.94 -24.36
CA PRO A 285 -12.97 20.77 -25.52
C PRO A 285 -12.58 19.88 -26.71
N ASN A 286 -12.96 20.27 -27.92
CA ASN A 286 -12.60 19.52 -29.12
C ASN A 286 -11.08 19.58 -29.35
N TYR A 287 -10.37 18.55 -28.88
CA TYR A 287 -8.92 18.49 -28.93
C TYR A 287 -8.37 18.46 -30.35
N GLU A 288 -9.12 17.97 -31.33
CA GLU A 288 -8.69 18.00 -32.73
C GLU A 288 -8.64 19.42 -33.28
N GLU A 289 -9.63 20.24 -32.97
CA GLU A 289 -9.67 21.63 -33.40
C GLU A 289 -8.60 22.45 -32.70
N LEU A 290 -8.39 22.23 -31.40
CA LEU A 290 -7.30 22.85 -30.65
C LEU A 290 -5.93 22.43 -31.19
N TYR A 291 -5.77 21.16 -31.56
CA TYR A 291 -4.53 20.67 -32.15
C TYR A 291 -4.28 21.28 -33.55
N LYS A 292 -5.32 21.37 -34.39
CA LYS A 292 -5.26 22.04 -35.70
C LYS A 292 -4.94 23.52 -35.54
N ALA A 293 -5.54 24.20 -34.56
CA ALA A 293 -5.26 25.60 -34.25
C ALA A 293 -3.82 25.79 -33.77
N PHE A 294 -3.34 24.90 -32.89
CA PHE A 294 -1.97 24.90 -32.41
C PHE A 294 -0.97 24.69 -33.55
N GLN A 295 -1.21 23.74 -34.46
CA GLN A 295 -0.36 23.54 -35.62
C GLN A 295 -0.35 24.76 -36.55
N LYS A 296 -1.51 25.38 -36.81
CA LYS A 296 -1.61 26.62 -37.58
C LYS A 296 -0.85 27.78 -36.92
N GLN A 297 -0.95 27.92 -35.60
CA GLN A 297 -0.21 28.93 -34.82
C GLN A 297 1.31 28.68 -34.91
N ALA A 298 1.74 27.42 -34.80
CA ALA A 298 3.14 27.04 -34.89
C ALA A 298 3.72 27.27 -36.29
N ALA A 299 2.95 27.00 -37.35
CA ALA A 299 3.32 27.32 -38.73
C ALA A 299 3.50 28.84 -38.91
N LYS A 300 2.51 29.64 -38.49
CA LYS A 300 2.60 31.11 -38.53
C LYS A 300 3.83 31.63 -37.79
N ARG A 301 4.16 31.08 -36.62
CA ARG A 301 5.35 31.47 -35.85
C ARG A 301 6.67 31.06 -36.50
N ARG A 302 6.68 30.04 -37.36
CA ARG A 302 7.85 29.68 -38.19
C ARG A 302 8.02 30.68 -39.33
N ASP A 303 6.91 31.07 -39.95
CA ASP A 303 6.91 32.00 -41.09
C ASP A 303 7.25 33.44 -40.67
N THR A 304 6.82 33.87 -39.48
CA THR A 304 7.13 35.22 -38.95
C THR A 304 8.49 35.31 -38.26
N ARG A 305 9.18 34.19 -38.01
CA ARG A 305 10.49 34.21 -37.35
C ARG A 305 11.55 34.52 -38.38
N GLU A 306 11.84 35.80 -38.57
CA GLU A 306 12.97 36.25 -39.38
C GLU A 306 14.23 35.49 -38.95
N ALA A 307 14.82 34.76 -39.90
CA ALA A 307 16.02 33.97 -39.64
C ALA A 307 17.10 34.93 -39.13
N THR A 308 17.67 34.64 -37.95
CA THR A 308 18.73 35.44 -37.35
C THR A 308 19.93 35.44 -38.30
N ARG A 309 20.04 36.49 -39.11
CA ARG A 309 21.19 36.70 -39.99
C ARG A 309 22.36 37.14 -39.11
N ASN A 310 23.37 36.28 -39.02
CA ASN A 310 24.64 36.60 -38.39
C ASN A 310 25.27 37.79 -39.14
N LYS A 311 25.57 38.87 -38.41
CA LYS A 311 26.46 39.91 -38.94
C LYS A 311 27.82 39.24 -39.20
N PRO A 312 28.37 39.28 -40.43
CA PRO A 312 29.71 38.76 -40.65
C PRO A 312 30.67 39.56 -39.77
N PHE A 313 31.39 38.86 -38.90
CA PHE A 313 32.43 39.44 -38.06
C PHE A 313 33.77 38.85 -38.50
N LEU A 314 34.76 39.72 -38.69
CA LEU A 314 36.12 39.29 -38.99
C LEU A 314 36.76 38.72 -37.73
N LEU A 315 36.84 37.39 -37.65
CA LEU A 315 37.65 36.70 -36.64
C LEU A 315 39.12 37.01 -36.89
N ARG A 316 39.75 37.77 -35.98
CA ARG A 316 41.20 38.00 -35.93
C ARG A 316 41.95 36.73 -35.47
N THR A 317 41.80 35.62 -36.17
CA THR A 317 42.54 34.38 -35.87
C THR A 317 43.96 34.37 -36.45
N ALA A 318 44.32 35.39 -37.23
CA ALA A 318 45.66 35.53 -37.81
C ALA A 318 46.79 35.76 -36.79
N SER A 319 46.49 36.09 -35.52
CA SER A 319 47.53 36.35 -34.50
C SER A 319 47.78 35.19 -33.53
N ARG A 320 47.23 33.99 -33.79
CA ARG A 320 47.43 32.79 -32.94
C ARG A 320 48.11 31.65 -33.69
N CYS A 321 49.07 31.98 -34.56
CA CYS A 321 50.10 31.04 -34.96
C CYS A 321 51.21 31.03 -33.89
N HIS A 322 51.48 29.81 -33.42
CA HIS A 322 52.43 29.49 -32.39
C HIS A 322 53.83 30.01 -32.70
N THR A 323 54.49 30.50 -31.65
CA THR A 323 55.93 30.66 -31.52
C THR A 323 56.69 29.46 -32.08
N ARG A 324 57.22 29.59 -33.30
CA ARG A 324 58.42 28.86 -33.73
C ARG A 324 59.56 29.86 -33.77
N ARG A 325 60.58 29.59 -32.96
CA ARG A 325 61.84 30.34 -32.92
C ARG A 325 62.45 30.45 -34.34
N PRO A 326 63.11 31.57 -34.65
CA PRO A 326 63.69 31.85 -35.96
C PRO A 326 64.98 31.04 -36.16
N CYS A 327 65.19 30.53 -37.37
CA CYS A 327 66.53 30.38 -37.91
C CYS A 327 66.61 31.32 -39.11
N ASP A 328 67.74 32.03 -39.15
CA ASP A 328 67.97 33.27 -39.88
C ASP A 328 67.92 33.16 -41.41
N VAL A 329 68.05 34.34 -42.01
CA VAL A 329 68.26 34.66 -43.44
C VAL A 329 66.99 35.05 -44.19
N ALA A 330 66.67 36.33 -44.09
CA ALA A 330 65.86 37.05 -45.07
C ALA A 330 66.75 37.51 -46.23
N ALA A 331 66.33 37.28 -47.47
CA ALA A 331 66.54 38.22 -48.57
C ALA A 331 65.54 37.98 -49.71
N SER A 332 64.96 39.08 -50.19
CA SER A 332 64.26 39.30 -51.46
C SER A 332 62.87 38.66 -51.61
N GLU A 333 61.80 39.44 -51.45
CA GLU A 333 61.18 40.28 -52.51
C GLU A 333 60.83 39.52 -53.79
N GLY A 334 59.53 39.51 -54.11
CA GLY A 334 59.08 39.15 -55.45
C GLY A 334 57.60 38.84 -55.60
N ARG A 335 56.82 39.87 -55.91
CA ARG A 335 55.94 39.93 -57.09
C ARG A 335 54.66 39.05 -57.14
N LYS A 336 53.55 39.77 -57.40
CA LYS A 336 52.29 39.44 -58.11
C LYS A 336 52.00 37.96 -58.40
N GLU A 337 50.82 37.50 -57.99
CA GLU A 337 49.75 37.05 -58.90
C GLU A 337 48.52 36.60 -58.09
N SER A 338 47.35 36.85 -58.68
CA SER A 338 46.09 36.23 -58.26
C SER A 338 46.16 34.72 -58.52
N PRO A 339 45.65 33.89 -57.59
CA PRO A 339 44.98 32.67 -58.02
C PRO A 339 43.58 32.56 -57.41
N GLU A 340 42.65 32.11 -58.24
CA GLU A 340 41.30 31.67 -57.89
C GLU A 340 41.25 30.80 -56.62
N PRO A 341 40.15 30.83 -55.84
CA PRO A 341 40.02 29.93 -54.71
C PRO A 341 39.82 28.48 -55.19
N PRO A 342 40.51 27.50 -54.59
CA PRO A 342 40.36 26.10 -54.96
C PRO A 342 38.97 25.61 -54.56
N ALA A 343 38.28 24.97 -55.52
CA ALA A 343 37.04 24.25 -55.29
C ALA A 343 37.22 23.27 -54.12
N THR A 344 36.59 23.60 -52.99
CA THR A 344 36.47 22.67 -51.86
C THR A 344 35.67 21.47 -52.36
N ARG A 345 36.33 20.31 -52.48
CA ARG A 345 35.69 19.03 -52.78
C ARG A 345 34.70 18.74 -51.65
N LEU A 346 33.43 19.07 -51.86
CA LEU A 346 32.34 18.65 -51.01
C LEU A 346 32.37 17.12 -50.96
N SER A 347 32.55 16.61 -49.74
CA SER A 347 32.54 15.18 -49.46
C SER A 347 31.20 14.61 -49.92
N ARG A 348 31.24 13.88 -51.03
CA ARG A 348 30.08 13.26 -51.69
C ARG A 348 29.40 12.35 -50.68
N SER A 349 28.11 12.57 -50.46
CA SER A 349 27.27 11.77 -49.56
C SER A 349 27.51 10.27 -49.77
N ARG A 350 28.07 9.59 -48.77
CA ARG A 350 28.15 8.13 -48.72
C ARG A 350 26.74 7.56 -48.56
N SER A 351 26.07 7.32 -49.68
CA SER A 351 24.82 6.54 -49.75
C SER A 351 25.08 5.10 -50.21
N LEU A 352 26.29 4.59 -50.04
CA LEU A 352 26.69 3.23 -50.44
C LEU A 352 27.37 2.48 -49.29
N ASN A 353 26.71 2.41 -48.13
CA ASN A 353 27.18 1.55 -47.03
C ASN A 353 26.87 0.05 -47.26
N GLY A 354 26.22 -0.31 -48.37
CA GLY A 354 25.90 -1.70 -48.73
C GLY A 354 27.03 -2.49 -49.38
N LEU A 355 28.16 -1.85 -49.71
CA LEU A 355 29.28 -2.50 -50.40
C LEU A 355 30.39 -3.00 -49.46
N ALA A 356 30.38 -2.61 -48.18
CA ALA A 356 31.45 -2.95 -47.24
C ALA A 356 31.37 -4.39 -46.69
N SER A 357 30.26 -5.11 -46.91
CA SER A 357 30.08 -6.51 -46.48
C SER A 357 30.15 -7.53 -47.63
N LEU A 358 30.40 -7.08 -48.86
CA LEU A 358 30.56 -7.99 -50.01
C LEU A 358 32.05 -8.26 -50.22
N SER A 359 32.42 -9.53 -50.38
CA SER A 359 33.80 -9.93 -50.65
C SER A 359 34.30 -9.28 -51.95
N ALA A 360 35.58 -8.89 -51.98
CA ALA A 360 36.19 -8.16 -53.10
C ALA A 360 36.13 -8.88 -54.47
N ASN A 361 35.70 -10.15 -54.48
CA ASN A 361 35.60 -11.00 -55.67
C ASN A 361 34.17 -11.08 -56.24
N THR A 362 33.22 -10.32 -55.69
CA THR A 362 31.84 -10.28 -56.22
C THR A 362 31.67 -8.99 -57.03
N LEU A 363 31.40 -9.11 -58.33
CA LEU A 363 31.09 -7.94 -59.17
C LEU A 363 29.93 -7.14 -58.55
N PRO A 364 29.88 -5.80 -58.69
CA PRO A 364 28.76 -5.01 -58.22
C PRO A 364 27.47 -5.47 -58.92
N ILE A 365 26.74 -6.39 -58.30
CA ILE A 365 25.43 -6.79 -58.79
C ILE A 365 24.55 -5.57 -58.59
N HIS A 366 24.08 -4.96 -59.68
CA HIS A 366 23.10 -3.87 -59.62
C HIS A 366 21.92 -4.36 -58.79
N ILE A 367 21.78 -3.82 -57.58
CA ILE A 367 20.68 -4.17 -56.69
C ILE A 367 19.40 -3.71 -57.38
N THR A 368 18.61 -4.67 -57.86
CA THR A 368 17.32 -4.41 -58.48
C THR A 368 16.42 -3.66 -57.50
N ASP A 369 15.54 -2.82 -58.02
CA ASP A 369 14.69 -1.97 -57.18
C ASP A 369 13.78 -2.78 -56.25
N ALA A 370 13.40 -3.99 -56.68
CA ALA A 370 12.70 -4.97 -55.86
C ALA A 370 13.52 -5.41 -54.62
N THR A 371 14.83 -5.56 -54.75
CA THR A 371 15.73 -5.94 -53.64
C THR A 371 15.89 -4.78 -52.66
N ARG A 372 16.03 -3.53 -53.14
CA ARG A 372 16.00 -2.34 -52.26
C ARG A 372 14.70 -2.19 -51.49
N LYS A 373 13.55 -2.43 -52.13
CA LYS A 373 12.24 -2.39 -51.47
C LYS A 373 12.09 -3.49 -50.41
N ARG A 374 12.58 -4.70 -50.70
CA ARG A 374 12.60 -5.80 -49.71
C ARG A 374 13.47 -5.45 -48.50
N GLU A 375 14.69 -4.95 -48.71
CA GLU A 375 15.59 -4.58 -47.62
C GLU A 375 15.06 -3.44 -46.76
N SER A 376 14.50 -2.39 -47.38
CA SER A 376 13.86 -1.30 -46.63
C SER A 376 12.64 -1.77 -45.85
N ALA A 377 11.83 -2.67 -46.40
CA ALA A 377 10.72 -3.29 -45.67
C ALA A 377 11.20 -4.13 -44.48
N VAL A 378 12.28 -4.90 -44.64
CA VAL A 378 12.89 -5.69 -43.56
C VAL A 378 13.43 -4.76 -42.46
N ARG A 379 14.15 -3.69 -42.81
CA ARG A 379 14.65 -2.71 -41.83
C ARG A 379 13.51 -2.01 -41.10
N CYS A 380 12.50 -1.54 -41.82
CA CYS A 380 11.33 -0.92 -41.20
C CYS A 380 10.55 -1.92 -40.32
N SER A 381 10.52 -3.20 -40.66
CA SER A 381 9.91 -4.22 -39.82
C SER A 381 10.72 -4.50 -38.56
N LEU A 382 12.04 -4.52 -38.65
CA LEU A 382 12.93 -4.74 -37.50
C LEU A 382 12.87 -3.55 -36.54
N GLU A 383 12.96 -2.33 -37.04
CA GLU A 383 12.88 -1.12 -36.23
C GLU A 383 11.52 -0.98 -35.51
N LYS A 384 10.43 -1.46 -36.13
CA LYS A 384 9.11 -1.52 -35.46
C LYS A 384 9.08 -2.53 -34.31
N LYS A 385 9.79 -3.65 -34.42
CA LYS A 385 9.93 -4.64 -33.35
C LYS A 385 10.80 -4.09 -32.22
N ASP A 386 11.96 -3.53 -32.56
CA ASP A 386 12.88 -2.95 -31.58
C ASP A 386 12.20 -1.85 -30.76
N LYS A 387 11.46 -0.94 -31.41
CA LYS A 387 10.67 0.10 -30.72
C LYS A 387 9.56 -0.46 -29.83
N ALA A 388 8.91 -1.54 -30.25
CA ALA A 388 7.91 -2.21 -29.43
C ALA A 388 8.56 -2.83 -28.19
N ASP A 389 9.70 -3.48 -28.36
CA ASP A 389 10.47 -4.10 -27.27
C ASP A 389 11.01 -3.02 -26.31
N GLU A 390 11.58 -1.93 -26.81
CA GLU A 390 12.00 -0.78 -26.01
C GLU A 390 10.83 -0.16 -25.22
N SER A 391 9.65 -0.04 -25.85
CA SER A 391 8.46 0.47 -25.18
C SER A 391 7.97 -0.46 -24.06
N THR A 392 8.04 -1.79 -24.25
CA THR A 392 7.67 -2.75 -23.20
C THR A 392 8.67 -2.70 -22.03
N GLN A 393 9.97 -2.66 -22.33
CA GLN A 393 11.02 -2.51 -21.32
C GLN A 393 10.88 -1.20 -20.54
N TRP A 394 10.59 -0.09 -21.22
CA TRP A 394 10.35 1.20 -20.57
C TRP A 394 9.14 1.14 -19.63
N LEU A 395 8.03 0.53 -20.07
CA LEU A 395 6.84 0.36 -19.25
C LEU A 395 7.11 -0.52 -18.02
N GLU A 396 7.88 -1.60 -18.17
CA GLU A 396 8.30 -2.44 -17.04
C GLU A 396 9.17 -1.69 -16.05
N MET A 397 10.17 -0.93 -16.55
CA MET A 397 11.04 -0.13 -15.72
C MET A 397 10.26 0.96 -15.00
N HIS A 398 9.31 1.61 -15.67
CA HIS A 398 8.40 2.58 -15.07
C HIS A 398 7.54 1.93 -13.98
N LYS A 399 6.95 0.75 -14.24
CA LYS A 399 6.17 0.00 -13.25
C LYS A 399 7.01 -0.39 -12.03
N LYS A 400 8.24 -0.86 -12.23
CA LYS A 400 9.20 -1.18 -11.15
C LYS A 400 9.52 0.06 -10.32
N LYS A 401 9.76 1.21 -10.95
CA LYS A 401 9.99 2.50 -10.26
C LYS A 401 8.77 2.94 -9.46
N CYS A 402 7.57 2.89 -10.02
CA CYS A 402 6.33 3.22 -9.30
C CYS A 402 6.10 2.29 -8.10
N GLN A 403 6.38 0.98 -8.25
CA GLN A 403 6.29 0.03 -7.13
C GLN A 403 7.33 0.32 -6.05
N ALA A 404 8.57 0.68 -6.43
CA ALA A 404 9.61 1.05 -5.46
C ALA A 404 9.21 2.31 -4.68
N ILE A 405 8.69 3.33 -5.35
CA ILE A 405 8.17 4.54 -4.72
C ILE A 405 6.99 4.22 -3.80
N SER A 406 6.04 3.39 -4.26
CA SER A 406 4.91 2.97 -3.43
C SER A 406 5.36 2.22 -2.17
N LYS A 407 6.35 1.33 -2.29
CA LYS A 407 6.96 0.63 -1.16
C LYS A 407 7.66 1.59 -0.19
N SER A 408 8.44 2.55 -0.68
CA SER A 408 9.12 3.51 0.20
C SER A 408 8.15 4.45 0.91
N VAL A 409 7.11 4.92 0.21
CA VAL A 409 6.05 5.76 0.79
C VAL A 409 5.27 4.99 1.84
N THR A 410 4.88 3.73 1.57
CA THR A 410 4.16 2.90 2.55
C THR A 410 5.02 2.59 3.77
N LEU A 411 6.31 2.29 3.61
CA LEU A 411 7.23 2.10 4.73
C LEU A 411 7.37 3.37 5.57
N ARG A 412 7.54 4.54 4.94
CA ARG A 412 7.63 5.82 5.65
C ARG A 412 6.33 6.14 6.38
N ALA A 413 5.17 5.93 5.75
CA ALA A 413 3.88 6.12 6.39
C ALA A 413 3.73 5.23 7.64
N LYS A 414 4.11 3.95 7.54
CA LYS A 414 4.11 3.02 8.68
C LYS A 414 5.06 3.43 9.80
N ALA A 415 6.23 3.97 9.46
CA ALA A 415 7.20 4.43 10.47
C ALA A 415 6.71 5.69 11.21
N MET A 416 5.88 6.51 10.54
CA MET A 416 5.31 7.72 11.11
C MET A 416 3.97 7.46 11.84
N ASP A 417 3.37 6.27 11.69
CA ASP A 417 2.17 5.87 12.41
C ASP A 417 2.55 5.38 13.82
N PRO A 418 2.10 6.06 14.90
CA PRO A 418 2.32 5.59 16.26
C PRO A 418 1.66 4.23 16.54
N HIS A 419 0.63 3.87 15.75
CA HIS A 419 -0.12 2.64 15.91
C HIS A 419 0.35 1.59 14.90
N LYS A 420 0.53 0.36 15.39
CA LYS A 420 0.82 -0.79 14.51
C LYS A 420 -0.47 -1.25 13.85
N SER A 421 -0.39 -1.60 12.57
CA SER A 421 -1.55 -2.15 11.88
C SER A 421 -2.01 -3.46 12.53
N LEU A 422 -3.32 -3.68 12.60
CA LEU A 422 -3.91 -4.88 13.19
C LEU A 422 -3.37 -6.17 12.54
N GLU A 423 -3.17 -6.14 11.23
CA GLU A 423 -2.64 -7.28 10.45
C GLU A 423 -1.22 -7.63 10.87
N GLU A 424 -0.35 -6.63 11.12
CA GLU A 424 1.02 -6.84 11.59
C GLU A 424 1.03 -7.41 13.02
N VAL A 425 0.18 -6.89 13.91
CA VAL A 425 0.04 -7.40 15.27
C VAL A 425 -0.44 -8.85 15.28
N PHE A 426 -1.45 -9.17 14.46
CA PHE A 426 -1.96 -10.54 14.33
C PHE A 426 -0.90 -11.51 13.82
N LYS A 427 -0.16 -11.12 12.76
CA LYS A 427 0.94 -11.93 12.23
C LYS A 427 2.08 -12.11 13.24
N ALA A 428 2.40 -11.08 14.02
CA ALA A 428 3.41 -11.16 15.07
C ALA A 428 2.98 -12.13 16.19
N LYS A 429 1.76 -11.99 16.71
CA LYS A 429 1.20 -12.90 17.72
C LYS A 429 1.13 -14.35 17.24
N LEU A 430 0.76 -14.59 15.98
CA LEU A 430 0.78 -15.94 15.41
C LEU A 430 2.19 -16.56 15.41
N LYS A 431 3.22 -15.77 15.08
CA LYS A 431 4.61 -16.24 15.14
C LYS A 431 5.06 -16.52 16.58
N GLU A 432 4.67 -15.66 17.51
CA GLU A 432 4.94 -15.83 18.93
C GLU A 432 4.31 -17.13 19.47
N ASN A 433 3.03 -17.36 19.20
CA ASN A 433 2.35 -18.59 19.60
C ASN A 433 3.04 -19.84 19.02
N ARG A 434 3.39 -19.82 17.73
CA ARG A 434 4.15 -20.93 17.11
C ARG A 434 5.49 -21.17 17.80
N ASN A 435 6.18 -20.12 18.23
CA ASN A 435 7.45 -20.24 18.94
C ASN A 435 7.24 -20.78 20.36
N ASN A 436 6.16 -20.36 21.04
CA ASN A 436 5.80 -20.86 22.36
C ASN A 436 5.41 -22.34 22.31
N ASP A 437 4.66 -22.77 21.28
CA ASP A 437 4.34 -24.18 21.05
C ASP A 437 5.61 -25.02 20.84
N ARG A 438 6.57 -24.49 20.07
CA ARG A 438 7.87 -25.13 19.88
C ARG A 438 8.67 -25.23 21.18
N LYS A 439 8.63 -24.22 22.05
CA LYS A 439 9.30 -24.24 23.35
C LYS A 439 8.65 -25.30 24.26
N ARG A 440 7.33 -25.27 24.39
CA ARG A 440 6.56 -26.27 25.16
C ARG A 440 6.83 -27.70 24.70
N ALA A 441 6.88 -27.91 23.39
CA ALA A 441 7.21 -29.23 22.83
C ALA A 441 8.64 -29.68 23.15
N LYS A 442 9.60 -28.76 23.25
CA LYS A 442 10.98 -29.08 23.66
C LYS A 442 11.08 -29.36 25.15
N GLU A 443 10.41 -28.57 25.98
CA GLU A 443 10.32 -28.78 27.43
C GLU A 443 9.71 -30.15 27.74
N TYR A 444 8.57 -30.46 27.12
CA TYR A 444 7.93 -31.76 27.25
C TYR A 444 8.84 -32.94 26.85
N LYS A 445 9.62 -32.79 25.77
CA LYS A 445 10.59 -33.81 25.36
C LYS A 445 11.70 -34.00 26.40
N LYS A 446 12.23 -32.90 26.95
CA LYS A 446 13.23 -32.97 28.02
C LYS A 446 12.68 -33.66 29.26
N GLU A 447 11.46 -33.32 29.67
CA GLU A 447 10.80 -33.99 30.81
C GLU A 447 10.63 -35.49 30.57
N LEU A 448 10.27 -35.91 29.35
CA LEU A 448 10.23 -37.32 28.96
C LEU A 448 11.60 -38.00 29.02
N GLU A 449 12.65 -37.32 28.59
CA GLU A 449 14.02 -37.83 28.69
C GLU A 449 14.46 -37.96 30.15
N GLU A 450 14.23 -36.95 30.99
CA GLU A 450 14.51 -36.98 32.43
C GLU A 450 13.71 -38.08 33.16
N MET A 451 12.45 -38.28 32.79
CA MET A 451 11.65 -39.40 33.32
C MET A 451 12.27 -40.75 32.95
N LYS A 452 12.69 -40.92 31.70
CA LYS A 452 13.37 -42.15 31.25
C LYS A 452 14.70 -42.35 31.97
N GLU A 453 15.52 -41.32 32.11
CA GLU A 453 16.77 -41.39 32.85
C GLU A 453 16.55 -41.77 34.32
N ARG A 454 15.54 -41.19 34.98
CA ARG A 454 15.18 -41.56 36.36
C ARG A 454 14.79 -43.03 36.49
N ILE A 455 14.03 -43.55 35.53
CA ILE A 455 13.64 -44.96 35.51
C ILE A 455 14.86 -45.84 35.25
N GLN A 456 15.75 -45.47 34.32
CA GLN A 456 16.97 -46.22 34.01
C GLN A 456 17.99 -46.23 35.16
N ARG A 457 18.13 -45.12 35.89
CA ARG A 457 19.03 -45.03 37.05
C ARG A 457 18.51 -45.77 38.28
N ARG A 458 17.21 -46.09 38.34
CA ARG A 458 16.62 -46.79 39.48
C ARG A 458 17.07 -48.25 39.45
N PRO A 459 17.81 -48.73 40.46
CA PRO A 459 18.30 -50.11 40.46
C PRO A 459 17.11 -51.08 40.56
N TYR A 460 17.19 -52.19 39.83
CA TYR A 460 16.16 -53.23 39.89
C TYR A 460 16.15 -53.90 41.25
N LEU A 461 15.04 -54.57 41.60
CA LEU A 461 14.89 -55.20 42.91
C LEU A 461 15.98 -56.25 43.18
N PHE A 462 16.33 -57.06 42.18
CA PHE A 462 17.41 -58.04 42.31
C PHE A 462 18.78 -57.36 42.47
N GLU A 463 19.04 -56.23 41.81
CA GLU A 463 20.28 -55.46 42.00
C GLU A 463 20.35 -54.80 43.39
N GLN A 464 19.21 -54.39 43.94
CA GLN A 464 19.14 -53.88 45.31
C GLN A 464 19.47 -54.99 46.31
N VAL A 465 18.86 -56.17 46.14
CA VAL A 465 19.12 -57.34 46.99
C VAL A 465 20.58 -57.77 46.91
N THR A 466 21.21 -57.78 45.73
CA THR A 466 22.63 -58.12 45.60
C THR A 466 23.54 -57.06 46.24
N LYS A 467 23.23 -55.76 46.09
CA LYS A 467 23.95 -54.67 46.78
C LYS A 467 23.84 -54.79 48.29
N ASP A 468 22.65 -55.08 48.81
CA ASP A 468 22.43 -55.25 50.25
C ASP A 468 23.14 -56.49 50.80
N LEU A 469 23.14 -57.60 50.04
CA LEU A 469 23.90 -58.80 50.41
C LEU A 469 25.40 -58.52 50.43
N ALA A 470 25.94 -57.89 49.39
CA ALA A 470 27.36 -57.53 49.30
C ALA A 470 27.75 -56.55 50.42
N ARG A 471 26.87 -55.59 50.76
CA ARG A 471 27.06 -54.68 51.89
C ARG A 471 27.11 -55.45 53.20
N LYS A 472 26.17 -56.36 53.46
CA LYS A 472 26.14 -57.20 54.66
C LYS A 472 27.39 -58.08 54.75
N GLU A 473 27.84 -58.65 53.64
CA GLU A 473 29.06 -59.46 53.58
C GLU A 473 30.31 -58.61 53.88
N ALA A 474 30.42 -57.41 53.29
CA ALA A 474 31.51 -56.49 53.58
C ALA A 474 31.49 -56.04 55.05
N GLU A 475 30.31 -55.75 55.61
CA GLU A 475 30.14 -55.44 57.02
C GLU A 475 30.56 -56.62 57.89
N GLN A 476 30.15 -57.86 57.58
CA GLN A 476 30.57 -59.08 58.29
C GLN A 476 32.09 -59.24 58.26
N ARG A 477 32.71 -59.15 57.07
CA ARG A 477 34.18 -59.20 56.94
C ARG A 477 34.85 -58.12 57.79
N TYR A 478 34.32 -56.89 57.80
CA TYR A 478 34.81 -55.82 58.67
C TYR A 478 34.71 -56.19 60.16
N ARG A 479 33.54 -56.67 60.63
CA ARG A 479 33.36 -57.12 62.02
C ARG A 479 34.36 -58.23 62.38
N ASP A 480 34.52 -59.19 61.50
CA ASP A 480 35.39 -60.34 61.73
C ASP A 480 36.86 -59.92 61.79
N THR A 481 37.29 -59.01 60.92
CA THR A 481 38.66 -58.45 60.97
C THR A 481 38.91 -57.64 62.25
N LEU A 482 37.92 -56.87 62.73
CA LEU A 482 38.03 -56.14 63.99
C LEU A 482 38.12 -57.09 65.19
N LYS A 483 37.28 -58.14 65.20
CA LYS A 483 37.32 -59.20 66.22
C LYS A 483 38.66 -59.93 66.22
N GLN A 484 39.21 -60.26 65.05
CA GLN A 484 40.54 -60.86 64.92
C GLN A 484 41.65 -59.96 65.45
N ALA A 485 41.51 -58.63 65.31
CA ALA A 485 42.42 -57.64 65.87
C ALA A 485 42.14 -57.30 67.36
N GLY A 486 41.10 -57.87 67.98
CA GLY A 486 40.72 -57.62 69.37
C GLY A 486 40.13 -56.23 69.64
N LEU A 487 39.53 -55.60 68.64
CA LEU A 487 38.97 -54.24 68.72
C LEU A 487 37.44 -54.24 68.55
N ASP A 488 36.76 -53.39 69.31
CA ASP A 488 35.30 -53.21 69.20
C ASP A 488 34.92 -52.14 68.15
N GLU A 489 33.80 -52.36 67.45
CA GLU A 489 33.27 -51.44 66.43
C GLU A 489 33.02 -50.02 66.97
N ASP A 490 32.46 -49.93 68.18
CA ASP A 490 32.15 -48.64 68.81
C ASP A 490 33.42 -47.88 69.20
N PHE A 491 34.49 -48.58 69.58
CA PHE A 491 35.78 -47.97 69.86
C PHE A 491 36.38 -47.29 68.62
N VAL A 492 36.36 -47.99 67.48
CA VAL A 492 36.85 -47.45 66.19
C VAL A 492 35.99 -46.27 65.72
N ARG A 493 34.66 -46.37 65.86
CA ARG A 493 33.73 -45.29 65.48
C ARG A 493 33.96 -44.03 66.32
N ASN A 494 34.15 -44.17 67.63
CA ASN A 494 34.37 -43.05 68.55
C ASN A 494 35.73 -42.37 68.31
N LYS A 495 36.81 -43.13 68.06
CA LYS A 495 38.12 -42.56 67.71
C LYS A 495 38.14 -41.91 66.32
N GLY A 496 37.41 -42.47 65.36
CA GLY A 496 37.28 -41.92 64.01
C GLY A 496 36.52 -40.59 63.94
N GLN A 497 35.49 -40.39 64.78
CA GLN A 497 34.75 -39.12 64.85
C GLN A 497 35.62 -37.96 65.38
N GLY A 498 36.51 -38.23 66.34
CA GLY A 498 37.44 -37.24 66.88
C GLY A 498 38.45 -36.72 65.85
N SER A 499 38.96 -37.60 64.98
CA SER A 499 39.88 -37.22 63.88
C SER A 499 39.17 -36.43 62.77
N ARG A 500 37.95 -36.82 62.39
CA ARG A 500 37.17 -36.13 61.35
C ARG A 500 36.81 -34.70 61.76
N ALA A 501 36.46 -34.48 63.02
CA ALA A 501 36.16 -33.14 63.55
C ALA A 501 37.39 -32.19 63.53
N LEU A 502 38.61 -32.72 63.67
CA LEU A 502 39.85 -31.94 63.58
C LEU A 502 40.20 -31.58 62.14
N GLN A 503 40.02 -32.52 61.21
CA GLN A 503 40.25 -32.31 59.78
C GLN A 503 39.28 -31.27 59.17
N TRP A 504 38.02 -31.25 59.62
CA TRP A 504 37.06 -30.19 59.27
C TRP A 504 37.38 -28.84 59.95
N LYS A 505 38.29 -28.77 60.93
CA LYS A 505 38.71 -27.50 61.54
C LYS A 505 39.88 -26.88 60.77
N GLU A 506 40.85 -27.71 60.37
CA GLU A 506 42.00 -27.29 59.55
C GLU A 506 41.60 -26.81 58.15
N GLN A 507 40.55 -27.37 57.53
CA GLN A 507 40.08 -26.94 56.20
C GLN A 507 39.43 -25.54 56.19
N TRP A 508 38.99 -25.01 57.34
CA TRP A 508 38.38 -23.69 57.42
C TRP A 508 39.39 -22.59 57.81
N GLU A 509 40.55 -22.93 58.40
CA GLU A 509 41.58 -21.93 58.77
C GLU A 509 42.50 -21.52 57.61
N VAL A 510 42.54 -22.27 56.49
CA VAL A 510 43.46 -22.01 55.36
C VAL A 510 42.83 -21.13 54.25
N GLY A 511 41.55 -20.76 54.36
CA GLY A 511 40.79 -20.10 53.29
C GLY A 511 40.80 -18.57 53.23
N ASP A 512 41.23 -17.87 54.29
CA ASP A 512 41.14 -16.41 54.37
C ASP A 512 42.51 -15.73 54.22
N CYS A 513 42.96 -15.56 52.98
CA CYS A 513 43.96 -14.57 52.59
C CYS A 513 43.60 -14.01 51.19
N PRO A 514 43.07 -12.78 51.09
CA PRO A 514 42.79 -12.17 49.81
C PRO A 514 44.06 -11.55 49.21
N ARG A 515 44.26 -11.74 47.90
CA ARG A 515 45.19 -10.94 47.08
C ARG A 515 44.46 -10.29 45.94
#